data_AF-A0A1Q5XFQ6-F1
#
_entry.id   AF-A0A1Q5XFQ6-F1
#
_cell.length_a   1.000
_cell.length_b   1.000
_cell.length_c   1.000
_cell.angle_alpha   90.00
_cell.angle_beta   90.00
_cell.angle_gamma   90.00
#
_symmetry.space_group_name_H-M   'P 1'
#
loop_
_entity.id
_entity.type
_entity.pdbx_description
1 polymer ?
#
loop_
_entity_poly.entity_id
_entity_poly.type
_entity_poly.pdbx_seq_one_letter_code
_entity_poly.pdbx_strand_id
1 'polypeptide(L)'
;MSEIHLGYITYRKTRTKRGQVEIVPEEERIKVMGTHEKLKNQEEHDAIVERLVKNRLMNPNSRRNIFPLSGLLYCEKCGCRMQFRVGKSKKQGQY
;
A
#
# COMPACT_ATOMS: atom_id res chain seq x y z
N MET A 1 -4.68 2.69 -10.51
CA MET A 1 -4.32 3.96 -9.83
C MET A 1 -4.84 5.13 -10.65
N SER A 2 -4.92 6.34 -10.11
CA SER A 2 -5.40 7.49 -10.90
C SER A 2 -4.28 8.08 -11.73
N GLU A 3 -4.44 8.06 -13.05
CA GLU A 3 -3.47 8.59 -14.03
C GLU A 3 -3.71 10.07 -14.38
N ILE A 4 -4.53 10.76 -13.59
CA ILE A 4 -4.85 12.19 -13.82
C ILE A 4 -3.59 13.04 -13.84
N HIS A 5 -2.61 12.74 -12.98
CA HIS A 5 -1.35 13.48 -12.90
C HIS A 5 -0.46 13.32 -14.15
N LEU A 6 -0.72 12.31 -15.00
CA LEU A 6 -0.06 12.10 -16.29
C LEU A 6 -0.77 12.82 -17.45
N GLY A 7 -1.89 13.49 -17.16
CA GLY A 7 -2.74 14.15 -18.15
C GLY A 7 -3.96 13.35 -18.57
N TYR A 8 -4.16 12.11 -18.09
CA TYR A 8 -5.30 11.29 -18.52
C TYR A 8 -6.56 11.55 -17.70
N ILE A 9 -7.69 11.77 -18.38
CA ILE A 9 -9.02 11.81 -17.78
C ILE A 9 -9.70 10.47 -18.03
N THR A 10 -10.16 9.84 -16.95
CA THR A 10 -10.87 8.55 -16.99
C THR A 10 -12.29 8.73 -16.49
N TYR A 11 -13.27 8.50 -17.35
CA TYR A 11 -14.69 8.61 -17.03
C TYR A 11 -15.37 7.22 -16.98
N ARG A 12 -16.56 7.16 -16.37
CA ARG A 12 -17.40 5.95 -16.29
C ARG A 12 -16.74 4.76 -15.56
N LYS A 13 -16.05 5.04 -14.43
CA LYS A 13 -15.39 4.01 -13.61
C LYS A 13 -16.36 3.04 -12.94
N THR A 14 -17.56 3.53 -12.61
CA THR A 14 -18.62 2.76 -11.97
C THR A 14 -19.91 2.96 -12.73
N ARG A 15 -20.77 1.94 -12.69
CA ARG A 15 -22.15 2.01 -13.19
C ARG A 15 -23.08 1.46 -12.12
N THR A 16 -24.24 2.08 -11.96
CA THR A 16 -25.29 1.57 -11.09
C THR A 16 -26.26 0.74 -11.92
N LYS A 17 -26.51 -0.49 -11.50
CA LYS A 17 -27.51 -1.37 -12.12
C LYS A 17 -28.39 -1.94 -11.01
N ARG A 18 -29.68 -1.66 -11.06
CA ARG A 18 -30.68 -2.14 -10.06
C ARG A 18 -30.26 -1.85 -8.60
N GLY A 19 -29.69 -0.67 -8.36
CA GLY A 19 -29.24 -0.24 -7.02
C GLY A 19 -27.89 -0.79 -6.56
N GLN A 20 -27.26 -1.73 -7.29
CA GLN A 20 -25.90 -2.17 -7.02
C GLN A 20 -24.89 -1.39 -7.86
N VAL A 21 -23.77 -1.00 -7.24
CA VAL A 21 -22.65 -0.32 -7.91
C VAL A 21 -21.70 -1.38 -8.46
N GLU A 22 -21.64 -1.50 -9.78
CA GLU A 22 -20.69 -2.35 -10.49
C GLU A 22 -19.47 -1.53 -10.91
N ILE A 23 -18.28 -2.11 -10.78
CA ILE A 23 -17.04 -1.54 -11.32
C ILE A 23 -17.00 -1.89 -12.81
N VAL A 24 -16.91 -0.87 -13.66
CA VAL A 24 -16.87 -1.04 -15.12
C VAL A 24 -15.48 -1.54 -15.52
N PRO A 25 -15.36 -2.57 -16.39
CA PRO A 25 -14.08 -3.05 -16.90
C PRO A 25 -13.33 -1.95 -17.65
N GLU A 26 -11.99 -2.04 -17.71
CA GLU A 26 -11.16 -0.94 -18.23
C GLU A 26 -11.38 -0.63 -19.71
N GLU A 27 -11.74 -1.64 -20.51
CA GLU A 27 -12.03 -1.49 -21.94
C GLU A 27 -13.26 -0.61 -22.21
N GLU A 28 -14.25 -0.63 -21.32
CA GLU A 28 -15.47 0.19 -21.43
C GLU A 28 -15.28 1.62 -20.87
N ARG A 29 -14.14 1.90 -20.24
CA ARG A 29 -13.85 3.22 -19.64
C ARG A 29 -13.35 4.16 -20.72
N ILE A 30 -13.89 5.38 -20.70
CA ILE A 30 -13.46 6.44 -21.59
C ILE A 30 -12.18 7.03 -21.00
N LYS A 31 -11.05 6.78 -21.66
CA LYS A 31 -9.73 7.32 -21.32
C LYS A 31 -9.30 8.30 -22.40
N VAL A 32 -9.18 9.57 -22.03
CA VAL A 32 -8.85 10.66 -22.96
C VAL A 32 -7.72 11.50 -22.37
N MET A 33 -6.86 12.06 -23.23
CA MET A 33 -5.90 13.07 -22.82
C MET A 33 -6.63 14.38 -22.50
N GLY A 34 -6.53 14.81 -21.24
CA GLY A 34 -7.04 16.09 -20.78
C GLY A 34 -6.20 17.26 -21.24
N THR A 35 -6.72 18.46 -21.03
CA THR A 35 -6.08 19.74 -21.35
C THR A 35 -5.35 20.37 -20.16
N HIS A 36 -5.36 19.71 -18.99
CA HIS A 36 -4.68 20.18 -17.80
C HIS A 36 -3.19 19.88 -17.82
N GLU A 37 -2.42 20.65 -17.05
CA GLU A 37 -0.97 20.49 -16.96
C GLU A 37 -0.59 19.13 -16.36
N LYS A 38 0.43 18.51 -16.96
CA LYS A 38 1.01 17.26 -16.46
C LYS A 38 1.88 17.56 -15.26
N LEU A 39 1.55 16.99 -14.11
CA LEU A 39 2.27 17.23 -12.86
C LEU A 39 3.43 16.26 -12.64
N LYS A 40 3.47 15.13 -13.37
CA LYS A 40 4.46 14.05 -13.18
C LYS A 40 4.83 13.41 -14.50
N ASN A 41 6.03 12.87 -14.55
CA ASN A 41 6.47 12.02 -15.65
C ASN A 41 5.99 10.57 -15.49
N GLN A 42 6.03 9.81 -16.58
CA GLN A 42 5.63 8.39 -16.59
C GLN A 42 6.50 7.56 -15.63
N GLU A 43 7.82 7.75 -15.67
CA GLU A 43 8.77 7.03 -14.81
C GLU A 43 8.52 7.29 -13.32
N GLU A 44 8.24 8.55 -12.96
CA GLU A 44 7.94 8.92 -11.57
C GLU A 44 6.62 8.30 -11.11
N HIS A 45 5.61 8.28 -11.98
CA HIS A 45 4.34 7.65 -11.69
C HIS A 45 4.52 6.16 -11.41
N ASP A 46 5.29 5.46 -12.25
CA ASP A 46 5.51 4.02 -12.13
C ASP A 46 6.30 3.69 -10.86
N ALA A 47 7.32 4.48 -10.53
CA ALA A 47 8.06 4.37 -9.27
C ALA A 47 7.15 4.58 -8.04
N ILE A 48 6.20 5.52 -8.09
CA ILE A 48 5.22 5.74 -7.03
C ILE A 48 4.27 4.54 -6.90
N VAL A 49 3.78 4.00 -8.02
CA VAL A 49 2.88 2.83 -8.03
C VAL A 49 3.56 1.63 -7.39
N GLU A 50 4.80 1.32 -7.78
CA GLU A 50 5.57 0.23 -7.16
C GLU A 50 5.72 0.40 -5.65
N ARG A 51 6.03 1.62 -5.20
CA ARG A 51 6.19 1.91 -3.77
C ARG A 51 4.89 1.74 -3.00
N LEU A 52 3.76 2.11 -3.58
CA LEU A 52 2.44 1.93 -2.97
C LEU A 52 2.04 0.45 -2.89
N VAL A 53 2.35 -0.36 -3.91
CA VAL A 53 2.15 -1.81 -3.89
C VAL A 53 3.00 -2.44 -2.78
N LYS A 54 4.29 -2.11 -2.70
CA LYS A 54 5.19 -2.57 -1.63
C LYS A 54 4.68 -2.17 -0.25
N ASN A 55 4.17 -0.93 -0.11
CA ASN A 55 3.61 -0.46 1.16
C ASN A 55 2.34 -1.21 1.56
N ARG A 56 1.47 -1.59 0.61
CA ARG A 56 0.23 -2.32 0.90
C ARG A 56 0.48 -3.72 1.44
N LEU A 57 1.56 -4.38 1.04
CA LEU A 57 1.97 -5.67 1.59
C LEU A 57 2.28 -5.60 3.09
N MET A 58 2.67 -4.42 3.59
CA MET A 58 3.03 -4.21 4.98
C MET A 58 1.89 -3.54 5.75
N ASN A 59 1.32 -4.22 6.75
CA ASN A 59 0.30 -3.62 7.62
C ASN A 59 0.90 -2.39 8.35
N PRO A 60 0.34 -1.18 8.23
CA PRO A 60 0.86 0.00 8.91
C PRO A 60 0.86 -0.13 10.45
N ASN A 61 -0.07 -0.88 11.03
CA ASN A 61 -0.09 -1.16 12.47
C ASN A 61 1.06 -2.06 12.90
N SER A 62 1.59 -2.90 12.00
CA SER A 62 2.80 -3.68 12.31
C SER A 62 4.00 -2.77 12.56
N ARG A 63 4.07 -1.58 11.93
CA ARG A 63 5.21 -0.66 12.01
C ARG A 63 5.45 -0.04 13.39
N ARG A 64 4.44 0.02 14.27
CA ARG A 64 4.56 0.66 15.59
C ARG A 64 5.44 -0.10 16.58
N ASN A 65 5.60 -1.42 16.41
CA ASN A 65 6.39 -2.29 17.28
C ASN A 65 7.32 -3.24 16.49
N ILE A 66 7.72 -2.82 15.28
CA ILE A 66 8.68 -3.58 14.46
C ILE A 66 10.09 -3.24 14.92
N PHE A 67 10.80 -4.26 15.39
CA PHE A 67 12.24 -4.21 15.56
C PHE A 67 12.93 -4.48 14.21
N PRO A 68 14.19 -4.08 14.02
CA PRO A 68 14.87 -4.17 12.72
C PRO A 68 14.84 -5.55 12.06
N LEU A 69 14.80 -6.64 12.84
CA LEU A 69 14.81 -8.01 12.33
C LEU A 69 13.42 -8.70 12.39
N SER A 70 12.36 -7.96 12.70
CA SER A 70 11.01 -8.52 12.83
C SER A 70 10.53 -9.05 11.48
N GLY A 71 10.27 -10.35 11.38
CA GLY A 71 9.81 -11.01 10.15
C GLY A 71 10.91 -11.41 9.17
N LEU A 72 12.18 -11.12 9.47
CA LEU A 72 13.33 -11.54 8.67
C LEU A 72 13.99 -12.81 9.23
N LEU A 73 13.96 -12.98 10.56
CA LEU A 73 14.60 -14.12 11.22
C LEU A 73 13.67 -15.33 11.34
N TYR A 74 14.18 -16.46 10.89
CA TYR A 74 13.56 -17.78 11.01
C TYR A 74 14.52 -18.71 11.76
N CYS A 75 13.99 -19.58 12.61
CA CYS A 75 14.80 -20.59 13.28
C CYS A 75 15.19 -21.68 12.29
N GLU A 76 16.49 -21.95 12.13
CA GLU A 76 16.97 -23.01 11.23
C GLU A 76 16.45 -24.40 11.62
N LYS A 77 16.30 -24.66 12.93
CA LYS A 77 15.91 -25.99 13.44
C LYS A 77 14.43 -26.30 13.25
N CYS A 78 13.55 -25.31 13.36
CA CYS A 78 12.09 -25.53 13.33
C CYS A 78 11.35 -24.73 12.25
N GLY A 79 12.03 -23.87 11.50
CA GLY A 79 11.42 -23.02 10.46
C GLY A 79 10.50 -21.92 11.00
N CYS A 80 10.23 -21.88 12.31
CA CYS A 80 9.33 -20.91 12.90
C CYS A 80 9.91 -19.49 12.87
N ARG A 81 9.03 -18.50 12.66
CA ARG A 81 9.37 -17.07 12.69
C ARG A 81 9.78 -16.65 14.10
N MET A 82 10.95 -16.02 14.23
CA MET A 82 11.43 -15.53 15.52
C MET A 82 10.63 -14.29 15.97
N GLN A 83 10.42 -14.16 17.28
CA GLN A 83 9.70 -13.04 17.91
C GLN A 83 10.62 -12.32 18.91
N PHE A 84 10.57 -10.99 18.91
CA PHE A 84 11.27 -10.19 19.90
C PHE A 84 10.57 -10.29 21.26
N ARG A 85 11.32 -10.58 22.31
CA ARG A 85 10.85 -10.49 23.69
C ARG A 85 11.45 -9.26 24.34
N VAL A 86 10.60 -8.30 24.70
CA VAL A 86 11.01 -7.15 25.52
C VAL A 86 10.81 -7.54 26.98
N GLY A 87 11.89 -7.80 27.70
CA GLY A 87 11.84 -7.98 29.15
C GLY A 87 11.49 -6.65 29.81
N LYS A 88 10.39 -6.57 30.55
CA LYS A 88 10.17 -5.45 31.47
C LYS A 88 11.14 -5.65 32.63
N SER A 89 12.20 -4.85 32.73
CA SER A 89 12.91 -4.75 34.00
C SER A 89 11.91 -4.16 35.00
N LYS A 90 11.50 -4.97 35.99
CA LYS A 90 10.88 -4.41 37.18
C LYS A 90 11.98 -3.54 37.79
N LYS A 91 11.87 -2.21 37.70
CA LYS A 91 12.58 -1.35 38.65
C LYS A 91 12.04 -1.75 40.03
N GLN A 92 12.82 -2.53 40.76
CA GLN A 92 12.68 -2.70 42.19
C GLN A 92 13.06 -1.36 42.87
N GLY A 93 12.34 -1.00 43.92
CA GLY A 93 12.51 0.21 44.75
C GLY A 93 11.45 1.26 44.42
N GLN A 94 10.38 1.49 45.19
CA GLN A 94 10.31 1.80 46.63
C GLN A 94 11.37 2.82 47.05
N TYR A 95 11.00 4.11 47.01
CA TYR A 95 10.90 5.02 48.16
C TYR A 95 9.91 6.14 47.79
#